data_AF-A0A0Q7XZP0-F1
#
_entry.id   AF-A0A0Q7XZP0-F1
#
_cell.length_a   1.000
_cell.length_b   1.000
_cell.length_c   1.000
_cell.angle_alpha   90.00
_cell.angle_beta   90.00
_cell.angle_gamma   90.00
#
_symmetry.space_group_name_H-M   'P 1'
#
loop_
_entity.id
_entity.type
_entity.pdbx_description
1 polymer ?
#
loop_
_entity_poly.entity_id
_entity_poly.type
_entity_poly.pdbx_seq_one_letter_code
_entity_poly.pdbx_strand_id
1 'polypeptide(L)'
;MHYDYVMTARKLTAGSFGSDPGPVRYLKVAADQFGYGPKDVIGSPGEWMREVQGLADGDQNPLSISPKGDVLIFVHGYNNTIEAVLTRMRRLRNNLRAEGWRGEIISFDWPSANQVLNYLEDRADGAEVALSLVTKGITLLSEGQKAGCKTNIHVLAHSAGAYVTMEAFVQAEKKGELFKRDWRVGQVAFIGADVSAGSLTETSDWSNPMFRRIMRLTNYSSPYDAALAVSNAKRLGTAPRTGRVGLPDGASSKGVNVNCSDYFSGLKPPAVSDGSSWTHSWHFGDRVFARDQAMTLEGAIDRRALPTRKLINGELYLQDKPRPAFQSEWDIKQTAQYADARTS
;
A
#
# COMPACT_ATOMS: atom_id res chain seq x y z
N MET A 1 16.70 2.24 -18.40
CA MET A 1 17.11 2.36 -16.98
C MET A 1 15.85 2.29 -16.14
N HIS A 2 15.82 1.43 -15.12
CA HIS A 2 14.70 1.39 -14.18
C HIS A 2 14.93 2.45 -13.09
N TYR A 3 13.89 3.20 -12.73
CA TYR A 3 13.95 4.22 -11.69
C TYR A 3 12.94 3.91 -10.58
N ASP A 4 13.24 4.40 -9.40
CA ASP A 4 12.39 4.37 -8.22
C ASP A 4 11.78 5.75 -8.00
N TYR A 5 10.46 5.81 -7.98
CA TYR A 5 9.71 7.03 -7.77
C TYR A 5 9.28 7.13 -6.32
N VAL A 6 9.73 8.19 -5.64
CA VAL A 6 9.46 8.38 -4.21
C VAL A 6 8.86 9.76 -3.98
N MET A 7 7.79 9.80 -3.19
CA MET A 7 7.23 11.02 -2.63
C MET A 7 7.70 11.09 -1.17
N THR A 8 8.74 11.88 -0.90
CA THR A 8 9.31 11.99 0.45
C THR A 8 8.75 13.21 1.17
N ALA A 9 8.28 13.00 2.39
CA ALA A 9 7.89 14.05 3.33
C ALA A 9 8.94 14.26 4.43
N ARG A 10 10.16 13.72 4.24
CA ARG A 10 11.30 13.97 5.11
C ARG A 10 11.82 15.38 4.88
N LYS A 11 12.19 16.05 5.96
CA LYS A 11 12.82 17.37 5.92
C LYS A 11 14.18 17.30 5.28
N LEU A 12 14.44 18.19 4.33
CA LEU A 12 15.76 18.38 3.74
C LEU A 12 16.54 19.40 4.56
N THR A 13 17.61 18.97 5.22
CA THR A 13 18.49 19.81 6.05
C THR A 13 19.94 19.58 5.64
N ALA A 14 20.69 20.66 5.41
CA ALA A 14 22.12 20.62 5.10
C ALA A 14 22.53 19.63 3.98
N GLY A 15 21.68 19.47 2.96
CA GLY A 15 21.96 18.60 1.81
C GLY A 15 21.53 17.13 1.96
N SER A 16 20.90 16.74 3.07
CA SER A 16 20.40 15.38 3.31
C SER A 16 18.97 15.36 3.84
N PHE A 17 18.22 14.33 3.48
CA PHE A 17 16.89 14.07 4.04
C PHE A 17 17.01 13.44 5.43
N GLY A 18 16.40 14.08 6.43
CA GLY A 18 16.46 13.66 7.83
C GLY A 18 15.26 12.82 8.28
N SER A 19 15.03 12.82 9.58
CA SER A 19 13.92 12.12 10.23
C SER A 19 12.78 13.03 10.70
N ASP A 20 12.84 14.32 10.39
CA ASP A 20 11.77 15.27 10.73
C ASP A 20 10.77 15.43 9.58
N PRO A 21 9.52 15.84 9.85
CA PRO A 21 8.57 16.31 8.85
C PRO A 21 9.08 17.50 8.02
N GLY A 22 8.79 17.46 6.73
CA GLY A 22 9.06 18.57 5.82
C GLY A 22 8.15 18.62 4.60
N PRO A 23 8.29 19.67 3.76
CA PRO A 23 7.54 19.77 2.52
C PRO A 23 7.80 18.58 1.61
N VAL A 24 6.73 18.04 1.02
CA VAL A 24 6.83 16.92 0.09
C VAL A 24 7.72 17.26 -1.10
N ARG A 25 8.65 16.35 -1.42
CA ARG A 25 9.46 16.37 -2.63
C ARG A 25 9.26 15.09 -3.42
N TYR A 26 9.37 15.22 -4.74
CA TYR A 26 9.18 14.11 -5.68
C TYR A 26 10.53 13.72 -6.23
N LEU A 27 10.87 12.44 -6.12
CA LEU A 27 12.19 11.92 -6.46
C LEU A 27 12.12 10.91 -7.59
N LYS A 28 13.19 10.86 -8.36
CA LYS A 28 13.53 9.82 -9.34
C LYS A 28 14.91 9.29 -9.01
N VAL A 29 14.93 8.16 -8.33
CA VAL A 29 16.13 7.53 -7.77
C VAL A 29 16.56 6.41 -8.71
N ALA A 30 17.85 6.33 -9.06
CA ALA A 30 18.30 5.26 -9.94
C ALA A 30 18.24 3.90 -9.22
N ALA A 31 17.88 2.83 -9.94
CA ALA A 31 17.64 1.51 -9.34
C ALA A 31 18.87 0.88 -8.66
N ASP A 32 20.08 1.37 -8.96
CA ASP A 32 21.35 0.95 -8.34
C ASP A 32 21.73 1.77 -7.10
N GLN A 33 21.01 2.85 -6.79
CA GLN A 33 21.26 3.68 -5.62
C GLN A 33 20.59 3.10 -4.37
N PHE A 34 21.27 3.09 -3.23
CA PHE A 34 20.72 2.63 -1.94
C PHE A 34 20.20 3.77 -1.05
N GLY A 35 20.29 5.01 -1.54
CA GLY A 35 19.79 6.20 -0.87
C GLY A 35 19.35 7.24 -1.90
N TYR A 36 18.77 8.34 -1.42
CA TYR A 36 18.40 9.47 -2.26
C TYR A 36 18.77 10.79 -1.57
N GLY A 37 18.95 11.83 -2.37
CA GLY A 37 19.29 13.17 -1.92
C GLY A 37 18.75 14.27 -2.83
N PRO A 38 19.18 15.53 -2.64
CA PRO A 38 18.71 16.68 -3.43
C PRO A 38 18.84 16.50 -4.94
N LYS A 39 19.88 15.78 -5.39
CA LYS A 39 20.15 15.52 -6.81
C LYS A 39 19.06 14.67 -7.49
N ASP A 40 18.31 13.89 -6.71
CA ASP A 40 17.29 12.97 -7.21
C ASP A 40 15.91 13.64 -7.26
N VAL A 41 15.80 14.91 -6.83
CA VAL A 41 14.55 15.68 -6.82
C VAL A 41 14.16 16.10 -8.23
N ILE A 42 12.95 15.75 -8.66
CA ILE A 42 12.33 16.29 -9.86
C ILE A 42 11.75 17.68 -9.55
N GLY A 43 12.08 18.66 -10.40
CA GLY A 43 11.69 20.06 -10.20
C GLY A 43 10.19 20.35 -10.33
N SER A 44 9.44 19.48 -11.01
CA SER A 44 8.00 19.65 -11.24
C SER A 44 7.19 18.42 -10.79
N PRO A 45 6.19 18.59 -9.90
CA PRO A 45 5.23 17.52 -9.57
C PRO A 45 4.50 16.99 -10.81
N GLY A 46 4.21 17.86 -11.78
CA GLY A 46 3.54 17.46 -13.02
C GLY A 46 4.42 16.63 -13.95
N GLU A 47 5.73 16.88 -13.97
CA GLU A 47 6.68 16.03 -14.69
C GLU A 47 6.77 14.65 -14.06
N TRP A 48 6.97 14.60 -12.74
CA TRP A 48 7.00 13.35 -11.99
C TRP A 48 5.72 12.51 -12.20
N MET A 49 4.56 13.15 -12.13
CA MET A 49 3.27 12.50 -12.36
C MET A 49 3.16 11.93 -13.77
N ARG A 50 3.54 12.69 -14.81
CA ARG A 50 3.52 12.21 -16.20
C ARG A 50 4.47 11.03 -16.42
N GLU A 51 5.64 11.03 -15.79
CA GLU A 51 6.56 9.88 -15.88
C GLU A 51 5.97 8.63 -15.23
N VAL A 52 5.46 8.74 -13.99
CA VAL A 52 4.84 7.61 -13.28
C VAL A 52 3.64 7.05 -14.05
N GLN A 53 2.78 7.92 -14.58
CA GLN A 53 1.63 7.50 -15.39
C GLN A 53 2.05 6.90 -16.73
N GLY A 54 3.07 7.47 -17.39
CA GLY A 54 3.60 6.92 -18.63
C GLY A 54 4.16 5.50 -18.45
N LEU A 55 4.81 5.23 -17.31
CA LEU A 55 5.27 3.89 -16.95
C LEU A 55 4.09 2.95 -16.65
N ALA A 56 3.13 3.39 -15.84
CA ALA A 56 1.97 2.59 -15.47
C ALA A 56 1.09 2.23 -16.69
N ASP A 57 0.89 3.18 -17.60
CA ASP A 57 0.05 3.01 -18.79
C ASP A 57 0.81 2.39 -19.98
N GLY A 58 2.15 2.49 -19.99
CA GLY A 58 3.01 2.00 -21.07
C GLY A 58 3.30 0.50 -21.04
N ASP A 59 3.16 -0.14 -19.88
CA ASP A 59 3.26 -1.60 -19.71
C ASP A 59 1.92 -2.16 -19.23
N GLN A 60 0.98 -2.29 -20.17
CA GLN A 60 -0.39 -2.65 -19.85
C GLN A 60 -0.48 -4.00 -19.13
N ASN A 61 -1.20 -4.01 -18.01
CA ASN A 61 -1.58 -5.24 -17.34
C ASN A 61 -2.82 -5.87 -18.01
N PRO A 62 -2.71 -7.02 -18.70
CA PRO A 62 -3.84 -7.64 -19.40
C PRO A 62 -4.87 -8.27 -18.44
N LEU A 63 -4.47 -8.52 -17.19
CA LEU A 63 -5.32 -9.13 -16.16
C LEU A 63 -5.98 -8.09 -15.26
N SER A 64 -5.68 -6.81 -15.42
CA SER A 64 -6.25 -5.73 -14.60
C SER A 64 -7.56 -5.21 -15.18
N ILE A 65 -8.51 -4.91 -14.30
CA ILE A 65 -9.75 -4.19 -14.63
C ILE A 65 -9.52 -2.68 -14.88
N SER A 66 -8.30 -2.18 -14.67
CA SER A 66 -7.95 -0.82 -15.04
C SER A 66 -7.89 -0.67 -16.57
N PRO A 67 -8.54 0.33 -17.19
CA PRO A 67 -8.51 0.50 -18.64
C PRO A 67 -7.10 0.75 -19.22
N LYS A 68 -6.21 1.43 -18.47
CA LYS A 68 -4.83 1.71 -18.92
C LYS A 68 -3.78 1.03 -18.07
N GLY A 69 -3.49 1.57 -16.88
CA GLY A 69 -2.42 1.10 -16.00
C GLY A 69 -2.83 1.08 -14.53
N ASP A 70 -1.95 0.57 -13.68
CA ASP A 70 -2.13 0.58 -12.23
C ASP A 70 -0.94 1.27 -11.56
N VAL A 71 -1.19 2.08 -10.54
CA VAL A 71 -0.15 2.63 -9.65
C VAL A 71 -0.43 2.15 -8.23
N LEU A 72 0.58 1.54 -7.59
CA LEU A 72 0.55 1.17 -6.19
C LEU A 72 1.40 2.14 -5.37
N ILE A 73 0.76 2.88 -4.46
CA ILE A 73 1.43 3.70 -3.47
C ILE A 73 1.78 2.83 -2.26
N PHE A 74 3.07 2.57 -2.06
CA PHE A 74 3.58 1.88 -0.88
C PHE A 74 3.80 2.87 0.26
N VAL A 75 3.13 2.64 1.40
CA VAL A 75 3.30 3.40 2.64
C VAL A 75 3.99 2.50 3.66
N HIS A 76 5.27 2.77 3.94
CA HIS A 76 6.07 1.92 4.83
C HIS A 76 5.70 2.09 6.31
N GLY A 77 6.24 1.22 7.17
CA GLY A 77 6.06 1.24 8.62
C GLY A 77 7.00 2.16 9.39
N TYR A 78 6.96 2.06 10.72
CA TYR A 78 7.86 2.72 11.66
C TYR A 78 9.30 2.17 11.57
N ASN A 79 10.28 2.99 11.97
CA ASN A 79 11.72 2.69 12.03
C ASN A 79 12.32 2.22 10.70
N ASN A 80 12.09 2.99 9.62
CA ASN A 80 12.64 2.69 8.31
C ASN A 80 13.62 3.77 7.85
N THR A 81 14.86 3.33 7.59
CA THR A 81 15.85 4.12 6.86
C THR A 81 15.43 4.27 5.40
N ILE A 82 15.96 5.28 4.72
CA ILE A 82 15.76 5.48 3.28
C ILE A 82 16.12 4.21 2.49
N GLU A 83 17.24 3.57 2.83
CA GLU A 83 17.68 2.33 2.20
C GLU A 83 16.69 1.18 2.39
N ALA A 84 16.12 1.04 3.59
CA ALA A 84 15.12 0.02 3.88
C ALA A 84 13.83 0.24 3.06
N VAL A 85 13.41 1.51 2.91
CA VAL A 85 12.26 1.88 2.08
C VAL A 85 12.49 1.48 0.62
N LEU A 86 13.61 1.90 0.03
CA LEU A 86 13.95 1.58 -1.36
C LEU A 86 14.08 0.07 -1.58
N THR A 87 14.76 -0.63 -0.67
CA THR A 87 14.95 -2.09 -0.75
C THR A 87 13.62 -2.84 -0.71
N ARG A 88 12.71 -2.47 0.19
CA ARG A 88 11.38 -3.10 0.30
C ARG A 88 10.51 -2.78 -0.91
N MET A 89 10.53 -1.54 -1.38
CA MET A 89 9.79 -1.15 -2.59
C MET A 89 10.25 -1.97 -3.81
N ARG A 90 11.56 -2.12 -3.99
CA ARG A 90 12.15 -2.93 -5.09
C ARG A 90 11.79 -4.41 -4.96
N ARG A 91 11.90 -4.99 -3.77
CA ARG A 91 11.51 -6.40 -3.51
C ARG A 91 10.04 -6.62 -3.84
N LEU A 92 9.17 -5.73 -3.36
CA LEU A 92 7.74 -5.76 -3.67
C LEU A 92 7.50 -5.67 -5.18
N ARG A 93 8.16 -4.73 -5.88
CA ARG A 93 8.06 -4.58 -7.34
C ARG A 93 8.46 -5.85 -8.05
N ASN A 94 9.63 -6.40 -7.74
CA ASN A 94 10.15 -7.59 -8.40
C ASN A 94 9.24 -8.81 -8.19
N ASN A 95 8.73 -9.01 -6.97
CA ASN A 95 7.85 -10.13 -6.66
C ASN A 95 6.47 -10.00 -7.33
N LEU A 96 5.87 -8.80 -7.33
CA LEU A 96 4.60 -8.56 -8.04
C LEU A 96 4.76 -8.74 -9.55
N ARG A 97 5.88 -8.26 -10.13
CA ARG A 97 6.20 -8.42 -11.55
C ARG A 97 6.39 -9.89 -11.92
N ALA A 98 7.09 -10.65 -11.08
CA ALA A 98 7.28 -12.10 -11.25
C ALA A 98 5.95 -12.87 -11.23
N GLU A 99 4.98 -12.39 -10.44
CA GLU A 99 3.64 -12.98 -10.37
C GLU A 99 2.64 -12.37 -11.38
N GLY A 100 3.12 -11.60 -12.37
CA GLY A 100 2.32 -11.17 -13.52
C GLY A 100 1.74 -9.75 -13.43
N TRP A 101 1.81 -9.08 -12.29
CA TRP A 101 1.29 -7.71 -12.16
C TRP A 101 2.17 -6.73 -12.93
N ARG A 102 1.57 -5.81 -13.70
CA ARG A 102 2.31 -4.86 -14.57
C ARG A 102 2.22 -3.38 -14.18
N GLY A 103 1.68 -3.06 -13.00
CA GLY A 103 1.59 -1.68 -12.53
C GLY A 103 2.91 -1.07 -12.03
N GLU A 104 2.94 0.25 -11.87
CA GLU A 104 4.08 0.97 -11.30
C GLU A 104 3.96 1.08 -9.78
N ILE A 105 5.10 1.03 -9.07
CA ILE A 105 5.13 1.19 -7.61
C ILE A 105 5.88 2.46 -7.27
N ILE A 106 5.21 3.30 -6.49
CA ILE A 106 5.80 4.49 -5.89
C ILE A 106 5.80 4.35 -4.36
N SER A 107 6.74 4.99 -3.67
CA SER A 107 6.74 5.04 -2.21
C SER A 107 6.28 6.39 -1.70
N PHE A 108 5.41 6.40 -0.68
CA PHE A 108 5.25 7.56 0.20
C PHE A 108 6.17 7.38 1.40
N ASP A 109 7.28 8.12 1.41
CA ASP A 109 8.30 8.06 2.45
C ASP A 109 8.03 9.14 3.50
N TRP A 110 7.49 8.73 4.64
CA TRP A 110 7.21 9.61 5.77
C TRP A 110 8.36 9.53 6.80
N PRO A 111 8.63 10.59 7.57
CA PRO A 111 9.67 10.62 8.58
C PRO A 111 9.41 9.56 9.67
N SER A 112 10.01 8.38 9.53
CA SER A 112 9.83 7.27 10.48
C SER A 112 11.14 6.68 10.99
N ALA A 113 12.25 7.39 10.84
CA ALA A 113 13.59 6.89 11.16
C ALA A 113 14.09 7.35 12.54
N ASN A 114 13.21 7.71 13.48
CA ASN A 114 13.65 8.05 14.83
C ASN A 114 13.89 6.77 15.64
N GLN A 115 14.90 6.82 16.51
CA GLN A 115 15.32 5.69 17.32
C GLN A 115 14.16 5.13 18.18
N VAL A 116 14.29 3.84 18.54
CA VAL A 116 13.29 2.98 19.23
C VAL A 116 12.57 3.61 20.44
N LEU A 117 13.11 4.68 21.03
CA LEU A 117 12.56 5.35 22.21
C LEU A 117 11.32 6.20 21.93
N ASN A 118 11.08 6.68 20.70
CA ASN A 118 10.09 7.74 20.43
C ASN A 118 8.98 7.35 19.42
N TYR A 119 8.41 6.15 19.52
CA TYR A 119 7.30 5.73 18.65
C TYR A 119 6.08 6.70 18.64
N LEU A 120 5.83 7.43 19.74
CA LEU A 120 4.76 8.43 19.79
C LEU A 120 5.07 9.67 18.95
N GLU A 121 6.33 10.10 18.90
CA GLU A 121 6.80 11.21 18.07
C GLU A 121 6.62 10.88 16.59
N ASP A 122 7.05 9.69 16.16
CA ASP A 122 6.85 9.25 14.77
C ASP A 122 5.38 9.15 14.37
N ARG A 123 4.47 8.80 15.30
CA ARG A 123 3.03 8.86 15.00
C ARG A 123 2.56 10.29 14.82
N ALA A 124 3.04 11.23 15.62
CA ALA A 124 2.71 12.64 15.47
C ALA A 124 3.24 13.17 14.13
N ASP A 125 4.50 12.89 13.80
CA ASP A 125 5.13 13.25 12.52
C ASP A 125 4.41 12.63 11.32
N GLY A 126 4.07 11.33 11.43
CA GLY A 126 3.29 10.62 10.43
C GLY A 126 1.90 11.23 10.23
N ALA A 127 1.23 11.65 11.32
CA ALA A 127 -0.04 12.34 11.25
C ALA A 127 0.08 13.76 10.65
N GLU A 128 1.16 14.48 10.95
CA GLU A 128 1.46 15.82 10.39
C GLU A 128 1.55 15.75 8.86
N VAL A 129 2.26 14.74 8.34
CA VAL A 129 2.46 14.60 6.89
C VAL A 129 1.36 13.79 6.20
N ALA A 130 0.46 13.12 6.93
CA ALA A 130 -0.49 12.16 6.37
C ALA A 130 -1.33 12.74 5.23
N LEU A 131 -1.87 13.95 5.37
CA LEU A 131 -2.67 14.61 4.33
C LEU A 131 -1.93 14.76 2.99
N SER A 132 -0.60 14.74 2.99
CA SER A 132 0.22 14.75 1.79
C SER A 132 0.03 13.51 0.92
N LEU A 133 -0.23 12.34 1.51
CA LEU A 133 -0.54 11.12 0.75
C LEU A 133 -1.72 11.36 -0.19
N VAL A 134 -2.76 12.04 0.29
CA VAL A 134 -3.93 12.39 -0.52
C VAL A 134 -3.64 13.57 -1.43
N THR A 135 -3.19 14.71 -0.89
CA THR A 135 -3.08 15.98 -1.64
C THR A 135 -1.95 16.04 -2.65
N LYS A 136 -0.87 15.28 -2.43
CA LYS A 136 0.36 15.31 -3.23
C LYS A 136 0.61 13.98 -3.97
N GLY A 137 -0.01 12.88 -3.52
CA GLY A 137 0.04 11.59 -4.19
C GLY A 137 -1.24 11.30 -4.97
N ILE A 138 -2.27 10.86 -4.26
CA ILE A 138 -3.51 10.34 -4.87
C ILE A 138 -4.16 11.37 -5.77
N THR A 139 -4.38 12.61 -5.30
CA THR A 139 -5.04 13.63 -6.12
C THR A 139 -4.19 14.11 -7.27
N LEU A 140 -2.86 14.13 -7.13
CA LEU A 140 -1.95 14.48 -8.22
C LEU A 140 -2.05 13.45 -9.35
N LEU A 141 -2.04 12.17 -9.01
CA LEU A 141 -2.25 11.07 -9.97
C LEU A 141 -3.68 11.09 -10.55
N SER A 142 -4.72 11.36 -9.74
CA SER A 142 -6.09 11.52 -10.24
C SER A 142 -6.23 12.69 -11.21
N GLU A 143 -5.51 13.80 -11.00
CA GLU A 143 -5.54 14.95 -11.90
C GLU A 143 -4.97 14.61 -13.27
N GLY A 144 -3.92 13.79 -13.34
CA GLY A 144 -3.40 13.27 -14.60
C GLY A 144 -4.41 12.44 -15.40
N GLN A 145 -5.41 11.85 -14.74
CA GLN A 145 -6.48 11.12 -15.43
C GLN A 145 -7.34 12.02 -16.32
N LYS A 146 -7.45 13.31 -16.00
CA LYS A 146 -8.17 14.29 -16.83
C LYS A 146 -7.49 14.55 -18.17
N ALA A 147 -6.21 14.20 -18.31
CA ALA A 147 -5.48 14.24 -19.58
C ALA A 147 -5.73 13.00 -20.46
N GLY A 148 -6.73 12.17 -20.12
CA GLY A 148 -7.07 10.94 -20.83
C GLY A 148 -6.34 9.70 -20.31
N CYS A 149 -5.50 9.80 -19.28
CA CYS A 149 -4.75 8.68 -18.68
C CYS A 149 -5.55 7.98 -17.57
N LYS A 150 -6.36 6.96 -17.87
CA LYS A 150 -7.19 6.28 -16.87
C LYS A 150 -6.41 5.19 -16.10
N THR A 151 -5.45 5.63 -15.30
CA THR A 151 -4.63 4.80 -14.41
C THR A 151 -5.34 4.58 -13.06
N ASN A 152 -5.51 3.34 -12.62
CA ASN A 152 -6.09 3.03 -11.33
C ASN A 152 -5.06 3.21 -10.21
N ILE A 153 -5.48 3.75 -9.07
CA ILE A 153 -4.59 4.06 -7.95
C ILE A 153 -4.92 3.13 -6.77
N HIS A 154 -3.91 2.49 -6.22
CA HIS A 154 -3.99 1.58 -5.08
C HIS A 154 -3.03 2.02 -3.98
N VAL A 155 -3.26 1.56 -2.74
CA VAL A 155 -2.36 1.80 -1.60
C VAL A 155 -2.04 0.47 -0.94
N LEU A 156 -0.77 0.18 -0.71
CA LEU A 156 -0.31 -0.87 0.21
C LEU A 156 0.32 -0.21 1.42
N ALA A 157 -0.25 -0.43 2.60
CA ALA A 157 0.24 0.13 3.85
C ALA A 157 0.77 -0.97 4.77
N HIS A 158 2.02 -0.81 5.21
CA HIS A 158 2.68 -1.74 6.13
C HIS A 158 2.74 -1.16 7.54
N SER A 159 2.37 -1.94 8.56
CA SER A 159 2.58 -1.56 9.96
C SER A 159 1.95 -0.19 10.30
N ALA A 160 2.73 0.74 10.86
CA ALA A 160 2.33 2.12 11.13
C ALA A 160 1.94 2.91 9.88
N GLY A 161 2.29 2.47 8.67
CA GLY A 161 1.80 3.05 7.42
C GLY A 161 0.27 2.93 7.29
N ALA A 162 -0.36 1.93 7.91
CA ALA A 162 -1.82 1.83 7.96
C ALA A 162 -2.43 2.98 8.78
N TYR A 163 -1.79 3.38 9.88
CA TYR A 163 -2.17 4.55 10.67
C TYR A 163 -2.06 5.83 9.83
N VAL A 164 -0.91 6.05 9.18
CA VAL A 164 -0.69 7.22 8.29
C VAL A 164 -1.72 7.26 7.16
N THR A 165 -2.03 6.10 6.57
CA THR A 165 -3.07 5.99 5.53
C THR A 165 -4.44 6.38 6.09
N MET A 166 -4.88 5.85 7.21
CA MET A 166 -6.18 6.20 7.80
C MET A 166 -6.27 7.69 8.16
N GLU A 167 -5.21 8.24 8.77
CA GLU A 167 -5.11 9.68 9.06
C GLU A 167 -5.24 10.53 7.80
N ALA A 168 -4.59 10.13 6.70
CA ALA A 168 -4.63 10.87 5.44
C ALA A 168 -6.06 11.04 4.90
N PHE A 169 -6.87 9.97 4.95
CA PHE A 169 -8.26 10.00 4.47
C PHE A 169 -9.17 10.79 5.41
N VAL A 170 -8.98 10.70 6.72
CA VAL A 170 -9.75 11.47 7.71
C VAL A 170 -9.47 12.97 7.58
N GLN A 171 -8.20 13.35 7.45
CA GLN A 171 -7.81 14.74 7.25
C GLN A 171 -8.31 15.25 5.89
N ALA A 172 -8.30 14.41 4.85
CA ALA A 172 -8.81 14.78 3.53
C ALA A 172 -10.32 15.04 3.54
N GLU A 173 -11.09 14.26 4.29
CA GLU A 173 -12.54 14.50 4.42
C GLU A 173 -12.86 15.83 5.08
N LYS A 174 -12.07 16.25 6.07
CA LYS A 174 -12.21 17.54 6.75
C LYS A 174 -11.84 18.73 5.87
N LYS A 175 -11.18 18.51 4.73
CA LYS A 175 -10.78 19.56 3.78
C LYS A 175 -11.83 19.68 2.66
N GLY A 176 -12.70 20.69 2.77
CA GLY A 176 -13.88 20.84 1.90
C GLY A 176 -13.63 20.77 0.38
N GLU A 177 -12.47 21.21 -0.11
CA GLU A 177 -12.10 21.06 -1.52
C GLU A 177 -11.86 19.60 -1.94
N LEU A 178 -11.24 18.79 -1.09
CA LEU A 178 -11.01 17.37 -1.34
C LEU A 178 -12.28 16.55 -1.18
N PHE A 179 -13.17 16.98 -0.28
CA PHE A 179 -14.50 16.38 -0.15
C PHE A 179 -15.29 16.49 -1.46
N LYS A 180 -15.23 17.65 -2.13
CA LYS A 180 -15.92 17.94 -3.40
C LYS A 180 -15.25 17.33 -4.64
N ARG A 181 -13.97 16.92 -4.55
CA ARG A 181 -13.24 16.30 -5.66
C ARG A 181 -13.55 14.80 -5.78
N ASP A 182 -13.62 14.32 -7.01
CA ASP A 182 -13.93 12.91 -7.29
C ASP A 182 -12.68 12.01 -7.36
N TRP A 183 -11.81 12.08 -6.36
CA TRP A 183 -10.70 11.13 -6.25
C TRP A 183 -11.19 9.84 -5.57
N ARG A 184 -10.69 8.70 -6.06
CA ARG A 184 -10.97 7.35 -5.55
C ARG A 184 -9.71 6.50 -5.57
N VAL A 185 -9.71 5.46 -4.75
CA VAL A 185 -8.66 4.45 -4.69
C VAL A 185 -9.30 3.09 -4.95
N GLY A 186 -8.72 2.28 -5.83
CA GLY A 186 -9.23 0.94 -6.12
C GLY A 186 -9.09 0.02 -4.91
N GLN A 187 -7.84 -0.28 -4.56
CA GLN A 187 -7.51 -1.20 -3.46
C GLN A 187 -6.74 -0.45 -2.37
N VAL A 188 -7.14 -0.65 -1.12
CA VAL A 188 -6.23 -0.50 0.02
C VAL A 188 -5.87 -1.90 0.52
N ALA A 189 -4.58 -2.18 0.68
CA ALA A 189 -4.07 -3.41 1.24
C ALA A 189 -3.27 -3.10 2.51
N PHE A 190 -3.54 -3.85 3.58
CA PHE A 190 -2.85 -3.73 4.86
C PHE A 190 -2.06 -5.00 5.12
N ILE A 191 -0.75 -4.84 5.39
CA ILE A 191 0.13 -5.94 5.81
C ILE A 191 0.73 -5.61 7.17
N GLY A 192 0.57 -6.51 8.15
CA GLY A 192 1.06 -6.29 9.52
C GLY A 192 0.55 -4.98 10.14
N ALA A 193 -0.65 -4.51 9.80
CA ALA A 193 -1.14 -3.18 10.15
C ALA A 193 -1.22 -2.93 11.66
N ASP A 194 -0.61 -1.82 12.11
CA ASP A 194 -0.53 -1.38 13.51
C ASP A 194 -1.65 -0.38 13.86
N VAL A 195 -2.88 -0.75 13.55
CA VAL A 195 -4.10 -0.02 13.95
C VAL A 195 -5.02 -0.97 14.74
N SER A 196 -5.84 -0.41 15.62
CA SER A 196 -6.82 -1.20 16.37
C SER A 196 -7.80 -1.86 15.40
N ALA A 197 -8.07 -3.15 15.59
CA ALA A 197 -9.08 -3.87 14.81
C ALA A 197 -10.45 -3.18 14.92
N GLY A 198 -10.86 -2.76 16.13
CA GLY A 198 -12.12 -2.06 16.35
C GLY A 198 -12.26 -0.72 15.63
N SER A 199 -11.16 -0.15 15.11
CA SER A 199 -11.21 1.05 14.27
C SER A 199 -11.69 0.78 12.83
N LEU A 200 -11.85 -0.48 12.44
CA LEU A 200 -12.30 -0.89 11.10
C LEU A 200 -13.75 -1.37 11.07
N THR A 201 -14.50 -1.17 12.16
CA THR A 201 -15.96 -1.37 12.18
C THR A 201 -16.65 -0.36 11.25
N GLU A 202 -17.81 -0.73 10.73
CA GLU A 202 -18.64 0.13 9.87
C GLU A 202 -19.11 1.42 10.56
N THR A 203 -19.13 1.43 11.90
CA THR A 203 -19.50 2.60 12.71
C THR A 203 -18.31 3.49 13.06
N SER A 204 -17.09 3.16 12.66
CA SER A 204 -15.91 3.92 13.05
C SER A 204 -15.75 5.20 12.22
N ASP A 205 -15.86 6.36 12.87
CA ASP A 205 -15.57 7.66 12.26
C ASP A 205 -14.13 7.80 11.74
N TRP A 206 -13.22 6.94 12.20
CA TRP A 206 -11.83 6.99 11.78
C TRP A 206 -11.57 6.25 10.46
N SER A 207 -12.20 5.10 10.23
CA SER A 207 -12.03 4.36 8.96
C SER A 207 -13.08 4.70 7.90
N ASN A 208 -14.25 5.20 8.29
CA ASN A 208 -15.31 5.57 7.37
C ASN A 208 -14.91 6.56 6.25
N PRO A 209 -14.09 7.60 6.51
CA PRO A 209 -13.56 8.46 5.45
C PRO A 209 -12.79 7.68 4.38
N MET A 210 -12.02 6.68 4.80
CA MET A 210 -11.33 5.76 3.89
C MET A 210 -12.32 4.89 3.12
N PHE A 211 -13.25 4.23 3.80
CA PHE A 211 -14.25 3.38 3.16
C PHE A 211 -15.15 4.11 2.15
N ARG A 212 -15.40 5.42 2.33
CA ARG A 212 -16.11 6.25 1.33
C ARG A 212 -15.33 6.47 0.03
N ARG A 213 -13.99 6.40 0.09
CA ARG A 213 -13.09 6.75 -1.03
C ARG A 213 -12.47 5.53 -1.72
N ILE A 214 -12.50 4.36 -1.08
CA ILE A 214 -11.94 3.13 -1.63
C ILE A 214 -13.01 2.23 -2.25
N MET A 215 -12.65 1.38 -3.22
CA MET A 215 -13.53 0.30 -3.67
C MET A 215 -13.50 -0.88 -2.70
N ARG A 216 -12.30 -1.25 -2.21
CA ARG A 216 -12.16 -2.36 -1.26
C ARG A 216 -10.91 -2.23 -0.38
N LEU A 217 -10.99 -2.86 0.81
CA LEU A 217 -9.87 -3.09 1.71
C LEU A 217 -9.56 -4.60 1.78
N THR A 218 -8.28 -4.96 1.75
CA THR A 218 -7.81 -6.32 2.09
C THR A 218 -6.78 -6.22 3.20
N ASN A 219 -7.07 -6.83 4.34
CA ASN A 219 -6.13 -6.94 5.46
C ASN A 219 -5.50 -8.32 5.47
N TYR A 220 -4.17 -8.41 5.47
CA TYR A 220 -3.44 -9.65 5.69
C TYR A 220 -3.02 -9.71 7.15
N SER A 221 -3.55 -10.69 7.89
CA SER A 221 -3.27 -10.85 9.31
C SER A 221 -2.46 -12.10 9.59
N SER A 222 -1.60 -12.04 10.61
CA SER A 222 -0.94 -13.24 11.15
C SER A 222 -0.89 -13.19 12.68
N PRO A 223 -1.43 -14.19 13.40
CA PRO A 223 -1.35 -14.23 14.87
C PRO A 223 0.09 -14.40 15.37
N TYR A 224 1.03 -14.75 14.48
CA TYR A 224 2.45 -14.96 14.77
C TYR A 224 3.30 -13.69 14.61
N ASP A 225 2.69 -12.53 14.32
CA ASP A 225 3.39 -11.25 14.21
C ASP A 225 3.94 -10.79 15.58
N ALA A 226 5.25 -10.92 15.76
CA ALA A 226 5.93 -10.63 17.03
C ALA A 226 6.00 -9.13 17.34
N ALA A 227 6.12 -8.28 16.32
CA ALA A 227 6.20 -6.84 16.52
C ALA A 227 4.86 -6.30 17.04
N LEU A 228 3.75 -6.78 16.48
CA LEU A 228 2.41 -6.42 16.96
C LEU A 228 2.08 -7.05 18.32
N ALA A 229 2.67 -8.20 18.67
CA ALA A 229 2.60 -8.77 20.01
C ALA A 229 3.17 -7.78 21.05
N VAL A 230 4.38 -7.27 20.77
CA VAL A 230 5.06 -6.29 21.62
C VAL A 230 4.29 -4.96 21.66
N SER A 231 3.75 -4.50 20.52
CA SER A 231 2.90 -3.29 20.45
C SER A 231 1.68 -3.42 21.37
N ASN A 232 0.98 -4.56 21.36
CA ASN A 232 -0.15 -4.83 22.25
C ASN A 232 0.25 -4.83 23.73
N ALA A 233 1.35 -5.51 24.08
CA ALA A 233 1.82 -5.63 25.47
C ALA A 233 2.25 -4.27 26.06
N LYS A 234 3.00 -3.47 25.30
CA LYS A 234 3.50 -2.14 25.73
C LYS A 234 2.38 -1.14 26.01
N ARG A 235 1.20 -1.33 25.44
CA ARG A 235 0.04 -0.44 25.60
C ARG A 235 -0.98 -0.95 26.62
N LEU A 236 -0.57 -1.77 27.59
CA LEU A 236 -1.38 -2.17 28.76
C LEU A 236 -2.81 -2.64 28.42
N GLY A 237 -2.96 -3.49 27.39
CA GLY A 237 -4.27 -4.06 27.04
C GLY A 237 -5.15 -3.22 26.10
N THR A 238 -4.60 -2.21 25.41
CA THR A 238 -5.34 -1.56 24.30
C THR A 238 -5.79 -2.56 23.24
N ALA A 239 -6.86 -2.19 22.52
CA ALA A 239 -7.52 -3.00 21.50
C ALA A 239 -6.53 -3.74 20.54
N PRO A 240 -6.80 -5.02 20.23
CA PRO A 240 -5.92 -5.85 19.41
C PRO A 240 -5.59 -5.22 18.04
N ARG A 241 -4.35 -5.39 17.56
CA ARG A 241 -3.94 -4.91 16.23
C ARG A 241 -4.49 -5.74 15.09
N THR A 242 -5.04 -5.07 14.09
CA THR A 242 -5.70 -5.73 12.96
C THR A 242 -4.73 -6.58 12.13
N GLY A 243 -3.45 -6.21 12.04
CA GLY A 243 -2.43 -7.03 11.39
C GLY A 243 -2.13 -8.35 12.14
N ARG A 244 -2.54 -8.47 13.41
CA ARG A 244 -2.35 -9.67 14.21
C ARG A 244 -3.62 -10.51 14.35
N VAL A 245 -4.76 -9.86 14.57
CA VAL A 245 -6.04 -10.55 14.86
C VAL A 245 -7.05 -10.53 13.72
N GLY A 246 -6.78 -9.78 12.65
CA GLY A 246 -7.70 -9.61 11.54
C GLY A 246 -8.68 -8.45 11.71
N LEU A 247 -9.68 -8.42 10.82
CA LEU A 247 -10.79 -7.46 10.89
C LEU A 247 -11.77 -7.85 12.00
N PRO A 248 -12.41 -6.88 12.68
CA PRO A 248 -13.40 -7.17 13.73
C PRO A 248 -14.73 -7.65 13.14
N ASP A 249 -15.57 -8.22 13.98
CA ASP A 249 -17.00 -8.35 13.68
C ASP A 249 -17.62 -6.97 13.39
N GLY A 250 -18.52 -6.90 12.43
CA GLY A 250 -19.10 -5.63 11.98
C GLY A 250 -18.13 -4.73 11.21
N ALA A 251 -17.02 -5.28 10.70
CA ALA A 251 -16.18 -4.56 9.74
C ALA A 251 -16.97 -4.15 8.48
N SER A 252 -16.54 -3.05 7.85
CA SER A 252 -17.18 -2.57 6.61
C SER A 252 -17.32 -3.68 5.57
N SER A 253 -18.46 -3.71 4.88
CA SER A 253 -18.72 -4.62 3.76
C SER A 253 -17.71 -4.53 2.60
N LYS A 254 -16.89 -3.47 2.55
CA LYS A 254 -15.79 -3.30 1.59
C LYS A 254 -14.50 -4.01 2.01
N GLY A 255 -14.39 -4.43 3.27
CA GLY A 255 -13.23 -5.10 3.84
C GLY A 255 -13.29 -6.63 3.75
N VAL A 256 -12.13 -7.24 3.54
CA VAL A 256 -11.91 -8.68 3.76
C VAL A 256 -10.62 -8.90 4.54
N ASN A 257 -10.62 -9.92 5.40
CA ASN A 257 -9.43 -10.39 6.08
C ASN A 257 -8.90 -11.64 5.36
N VAL A 258 -7.59 -11.69 5.12
CA VAL A 258 -6.86 -12.86 4.66
C VAL A 258 -5.95 -13.30 5.79
N ASN A 259 -6.35 -14.38 6.46
CA ASN A 259 -5.58 -14.98 7.51
C ASN A 259 -4.39 -15.74 6.91
N CYS A 260 -3.19 -15.33 7.30
CA CYS A 260 -1.95 -15.90 6.81
C CYS A 260 -1.36 -16.94 7.78
N SER A 261 -2.04 -17.29 8.87
CA SER A 261 -1.52 -18.17 9.93
C SER A 261 -0.96 -19.49 9.38
N ASP A 262 -1.79 -20.21 8.63
CA ASP A 262 -1.48 -21.57 8.20
C ASP A 262 -0.28 -21.56 7.25
N TYR A 263 -0.32 -20.66 6.26
CA TYR A 263 0.79 -20.46 5.33
C TYR A 263 2.07 -20.00 6.04
N PHE A 264 1.97 -18.98 6.89
CA PHE A 264 3.11 -18.44 7.62
C PHE A 264 3.79 -19.47 8.52
N SER A 265 3.00 -20.34 9.18
CA SER A 265 3.53 -21.37 10.09
C SER A 265 4.45 -22.38 9.39
N GLY A 266 4.32 -22.53 8.07
CA GLY A 266 5.20 -23.36 7.23
C GLY A 266 6.43 -22.64 6.70
N LEU A 267 6.54 -21.32 6.89
CA LEU A 267 7.67 -20.54 6.38
C LEU A 267 8.91 -20.69 7.26
N LYS A 268 10.07 -20.71 6.60
CA LYS A 268 11.37 -20.62 7.28
C LYS A 268 11.83 -19.17 7.35
N PRO A 269 12.35 -18.70 8.50
CA PRO A 269 13.04 -17.42 8.56
C PRO A 269 14.16 -17.33 7.51
N PRO A 270 14.41 -16.15 6.93
CA PRO A 270 15.53 -15.95 6.02
C PRO A 270 16.85 -16.16 6.77
N ALA A 271 17.86 -16.66 6.06
CA ALA A 271 19.19 -16.88 6.64
C ALA A 271 19.86 -15.58 7.13
N VAL A 272 19.50 -14.44 6.52
CA VAL A 272 20.00 -13.11 6.88
C VAL A 272 18.82 -12.23 7.25
N SER A 273 18.87 -11.65 8.45
CA SER A 273 17.90 -10.64 8.89
C SER A 273 18.15 -9.32 8.18
N ASP A 274 17.08 -8.61 7.80
CA ASP A 274 17.15 -7.26 7.24
C ASP A 274 17.11 -6.17 8.33
N GLY A 275 17.36 -6.54 9.59
CA GLY A 275 17.28 -5.64 10.74
C GLY A 275 15.84 -5.38 11.23
N SER A 276 14.83 -5.95 10.57
CA SER A 276 13.42 -5.88 11.01
C SER A 276 12.91 -7.21 11.55
N SER A 277 11.80 -7.16 12.29
CA SER A 277 11.12 -8.39 12.73
C SER A 277 10.59 -9.14 11.52
N TRP A 278 11.22 -10.28 11.18
CA TRP A 278 10.83 -11.09 10.01
C TRP A 278 9.34 -11.47 10.04
N THR A 279 8.82 -11.83 11.22
CA THR A 279 7.39 -12.19 11.39
C THR A 279 6.44 -11.02 11.08
N HIS A 280 6.95 -9.79 11.04
CA HIS A 280 6.22 -8.55 10.74
C HIS A 280 6.41 -8.07 9.30
N SER A 281 7.42 -8.58 8.58
CA SER A 281 7.85 -8.09 7.26
C SER A 281 7.98 -9.18 6.19
N TRP A 282 7.67 -10.44 6.50
CA TRP A 282 7.80 -11.60 5.59
C TRP A 282 7.15 -11.39 4.21
N HIS A 283 6.04 -10.65 4.14
CA HIS A 283 5.31 -10.33 2.92
C HIS A 283 6.20 -9.80 1.78
N PHE A 284 7.18 -8.94 2.07
CA PHE A 284 7.98 -8.27 1.03
C PHE A 284 8.81 -9.24 0.19
N GLY A 285 9.20 -10.38 0.77
CA GLY A 285 10.01 -11.41 0.12
C GLY A 285 9.23 -12.65 -0.30
N ASP A 286 7.92 -12.69 -0.07
CA ASP A 286 7.13 -13.91 -0.24
C ASP A 286 6.38 -13.95 -1.56
N ARG A 287 6.60 -15.04 -2.30
CA ARG A 287 6.05 -15.24 -3.64
C ARG A 287 4.52 -15.48 -3.62
N VAL A 288 4.01 -16.20 -2.62
CA VAL A 288 2.58 -16.56 -2.53
C VAL A 288 1.75 -15.35 -2.15
N PHE A 289 2.23 -14.55 -1.19
CA PHE A 289 1.69 -13.23 -0.89
C PHE A 289 1.70 -12.34 -2.15
N ALA A 290 2.82 -12.28 -2.88
CA ALA A 290 2.89 -11.47 -4.09
C ALA A 290 1.87 -11.91 -5.16
N ARG A 291 1.63 -13.22 -5.32
CA ARG A 291 0.60 -13.74 -6.22
C ARG A 291 -0.80 -13.31 -5.81
N ASP A 292 -1.14 -13.47 -4.54
CA ASP A 292 -2.44 -13.06 -4.00
C ASP A 292 -2.64 -11.54 -4.13
N GLN A 293 -1.61 -10.77 -3.81
CA GLN A 293 -1.61 -9.32 -3.91
C GLN A 293 -1.72 -8.84 -5.35
N ALA A 294 -1.05 -9.49 -6.32
CA ALA A 294 -1.16 -9.20 -7.74
C ALA A 294 -2.60 -9.38 -8.25
N MET A 295 -3.22 -10.54 -7.99
CA MET A 295 -4.62 -10.80 -8.35
C MET A 295 -5.60 -9.87 -7.62
N THR A 296 -5.27 -9.46 -6.39
CA THR A 296 -6.06 -8.48 -5.62
C THR A 296 -6.05 -7.10 -6.26
N LEU A 297 -4.87 -6.64 -6.72
CA LEU A 297 -4.71 -5.34 -7.38
C LEU A 297 -5.37 -5.34 -8.76
N GLU A 298 -5.24 -6.44 -9.51
CA GLU A 298 -5.90 -6.65 -10.80
C GLU A 298 -7.42 -6.57 -10.71
N GLY A 299 -8.02 -7.03 -9.60
CA GLY A 299 -9.45 -6.93 -9.36
C GLY A 299 -10.35 -7.78 -10.26
N ALA A 300 -9.77 -8.59 -11.16
CA ALA A 300 -10.47 -9.44 -12.12
C ALA A 300 -11.25 -10.59 -11.47
N ILE A 301 -10.81 -11.05 -10.30
CA ILE A 301 -11.49 -12.07 -9.51
C ILE A 301 -12.06 -11.38 -8.27
N ASP A 302 -13.29 -11.74 -7.88
CA ASP A 302 -13.87 -11.24 -6.64
C ASP A 302 -12.96 -11.57 -5.46
N ARG A 303 -12.85 -10.65 -4.51
CA ARG A 303 -11.94 -10.73 -3.35
C ARG A 303 -12.15 -11.99 -2.48
N ARG A 304 -13.30 -12.67 -2.56
CA ARG A 304 -13.55 -13.93 -1.83
C ARG A 304 -13.28 -15.19 -2.67
N ALA A 305 -12.99 -15.05 -3.96
CA ALA A 305 -12.87 -16.14 -4.92
C ALA A 305 -11.45 -16.32 -5.49
N LEU A 306 -10.45 -15.56 -5.02
CA LEU A 306 -9.06 -15.77 -5.44
C LEU A 306 -8.61 -17.20 -5.10
N PRO A 307 -7.98 -17.94 -6.03
CA PRO A 307 -7.56 -19.32 -5.78
C PRO A 307 -6.50 -19.43 -4.67
N THR A 308 -5.73 -18.37 -4.45
CA THR A 308 -4.78 -18.22 -3.34
C THR A 308 -5.45 -18.05 -1.97
N ARG A 309 -6.79 -18.07 -1.90
CA ARG A 309 -7.56 -17.95 -0.66
C ARG A 309 -8.48 -19.16 -0.50
N LYS A 310 -8.48 -19.76 0.68
CA LYS A 310 -9.37 -20.85 1.06
C LYS A 310 -10.39 -20.32 2.06
N LEU A 311 -11.67 -20.40 1.75
CA LEU A 311 -12.74 -20.05 2.69
C LEU A 311 -12.98 -21.21 3.67
N ILE A 312 -12.80 -20.97 4.96
CA ILE A 312 -13.04 -21.93 6.04
C ILE A 312 -13.87 -21.21 7.11
N ASN A 313 -15.08 -21.71 7.40
CA ASN A 313 -15.97 -21.15 8.42
C ASN A 313 -16.18 -19.62 8.33
N GLY A 314 -16.25 -19.09 7.10
CA GLY A 314 -16.46 -17.66 6.86
C GLY A 314 -15.18 -16.79 6.81
N GLU A 315 -14.01 -17.37 7.10
CA GLU A 315 -12.72 -16.70 7.06
C GLU A 315 -11.86 -17.17 5.87
N LEU A 316 -11.11 -16.24 5.25
CA LEU A 316 -10.23 -16.55 4.13
C LEU A 316 -8.82 -16.84 4.64
N TYR A 317 -8.25 -17.99 4.26
CA TYR A 317 -6.89 -18.39 4.59
C TYR A 317 -5.99 -18.34 3.35
N LEU A 318 -4.80 -17.75 3.45
CA LEU A 318 -3.83 -17.74 2.37
C LEU A 318 -3.33 -19.18 2.07
N GLN A 319 -3.23 -19.54 0.79
CA GLN A 319 -2.69 -20.81 0.33
C GLN A 319 -1.89 -20.65 -0.97
N ASP A 320 -0.89 -21.51 -1.19
CA ASP A 320 -0.14 -21.54 -2.45
C ASP A 320 -0.94 -22.30 -3.52
N LYS A 321 -1.69 -21.56 -4.31
CA LYS A 321 -2.37 -22.05 -5.52
C LYS A 321 -1.98 -21.18 -6.71
N PRO A 322 -1.87 -21.78 -7.92
CA PRO A 322 -1.59 -21.01 -9.12
C PRO A 322 -2.78 -20.13 -9.50
N ARG A 323 -2.54 -19.19 -10.42
CA ARG A 323 -3.60 -18.49 -11.15
C ARG A 323 -4.47 -19.48 -11.92
N PRO A 324 -5.75 -19.15 -12.23
CA PRO A 324 -6.57 -19.97 -13.10
C PRO A 324 -5.89 -20.18 -14.47
N ALA A 325 -5.91 -21.42 -14.98
CA ALA A 325 -5.15 -21.81 -16.16
C ALA A 325 -5.42 -20.94 -17.40
N PHE A 326 -6.68 -20.51 -17.56
CA PHE A 326 -7.15 -19.75 -18.72
C PHE A 326 -7.45 -18.28 -18.38
N GLN A 327 -6.94 -17.74 -17.26
CA GLN A 327 -7.24 -16.37 -16.84
C GLN A 327 -6.88 -15.33 -17.91
N SER A 328 -5.81 -15.56 -18.68
CA SER A 328 -5.37 -14.69 -19.78
C SER A 328 -6.34 -14.64 -20.96
N GLU A 329 -7.28 -15.59 -21.06
CA GLU A 329 -8.26 -15.69 -22.14
C GLU A 329 -9.64 -15.13 -21.74
N TRP A 330 -9.76 -14.50 -20.56
CA TRP A 330 -11.04 -13.98 -20.05
C TRP A 330 -11.40 -12.58 -20.56
N ASP A 331 -10.66 -12.04 -21.53
CA ASP A 331 -10.89 -10.72 -22.13
C ASP A 331 -11.10 -9.57 -21.12
N ILE A 332 -10.46 -9.67 -19.94
CA ILE A 332 -10.64 -8.74 -18.81
C ILE A 332 -10.34 -7.30 -19.25
N LYS A 333 -9.19 -7.10 -19.89
CA LYS A 333 -8.74 -5.78 -20.35
C LYS A 333 -9.66 -5.19 -21.42
N GLN A 334 -10.04 -6.00 -22.40
CA GLN A 334 -10.93 -5.57 -23.48
C GLN A 334 -12.30 -5.17 -22.92
N THR A 335 -12.82 -5.95 -21.95
CA THR A 335 -14.06 -5.65 -21.25
C THR A 335 -13.98 -4.32 -20.48
N ALA A 336 -12.86 -4.09 -19.76
CA ALA A 336 -12.64 -2.84 -19.03
C ALA A 336 -12.58 -1.62 -19.95
N GLN A 337 -11.84 -1.72 -21.06
CA GLN A 337 -11.74 -0.65 -22.06
C GLN A 337 -13.08 -0.36 -22.75
N TYR A 338 -13.86 -1.41 -23.03
CA TYR A 338 -15.19 -1.28 -23.63
C TYR A 338 -16.20 -0.58 -22.69
N ALA A 339 -16.21 -0.97 -21.41
CA ALA A 339 -17.05 -0.33 -20.40
C ALA A 339 -16.69 1.16 -20.22
N ASP A 340 -15.39 1.45 -20.20
CA ASP A 340 -14.86 2.79 -20.06
C ASP A 340 -15.31 3.73 -21.21
N ALA A 341 -15.21 3.26 -22.46
CA ALA A 341 -15.62 4.01 -23.65
C ALA A 341 -17.14 4.33 -23.71
N ARG A 342 -17.98 3.57 -23.01
CA ARG A 342 -19.43 3.84 -22.91
C ARG A 342 -19.78 4.89 -21.85
N THR A 343 -18.86 5.17 -20.92
CA THR A 343 -19.08 6.09 -19.80
C THR A 343 -18.41 7.46 -19.98
N SER A 344 -17.55 7.60 -20.98
CA SER A 344 -16.88 8.85 -21.39
C SER A 344 -17.67 9.63 -22.43
#